data_AF-A0A9P7JPC3-F1
#
_entry.id   AF-A0A9P7JPC3-F1
#
_cell.length_a   1.000
_cell.length_b   1.000
_cell.length_c   1.000
_cell.angle_alpha   90.00
_cell.angle_beta   90.00
_cell.angle_gamma   90.00
#
_symmetry.space_group_name_H-M   'P 1'
#
loop_
_entity.id
_entity.type
_entity.pdbx_description
1 polymer ?
#
loop_
_entity_poly.entity_id
_entity_poly.type
_entity_poly.pdbx_seq_one_letter_code
_entity_poly.pdbx_strand_id
1 'polypeptide(L)'
;MPAMIWSTNYGKLVSQTMFALFFDSSTFAPKCVIDGVNIQEYVQTHVANAVAKLMERVAAASDLLDEVVIGWNSMNGPAKGLISWDDLNAYPQQQGSTFKKGTVRFPVQSFRLGMGQVQTLDN
;
A
#
# COMPACT_ATOMS: atom_id res chain seq x y z
N MET A 1 11.88 3.90 -21.28
CA MET A 1 10.93 4.29 -20.22
C MET A 1 11.51 5.47 -19.46
N PRO A 2 10.69 6.44 -19.01
CA PRO A 2 11.19 7.50 -18.14
C PRO A 2 11.83 6.91 -16.87
N ALA A 3 12.79 7.63 -16.29
CA ALA A 3 13.44 7.19 -15.07
C ALA A 3 12.40 7.01 -13.94
N MET A 4 12.44 5.87 -13.25
CA MET A 4 11.55 5.61 -12.12
C MET A 4 11.85 6.61 -11.00
N ILE A 5 10.81 7.27 -10.49
CA ILE A 5 10.91 8.12 -9.30
C ILE A 5 10.18 7.41 -8.16
N TRP A 6 10.92 6.64 -7.36
CA TRP A 6 10.40 5.73 -6.34
C TRP A 6 9.27 6.33 -5.49
N SER A 7 9.52 7.47 -4.85
CA SER A 7 8.56 8.07 -3.91
C SER A 7 7.25 8.52 -4.57
N THR A 8 7.23 8.74 -5.89
CA THR A 8 5.99 9.09 -6.61
C THR A 8 5.08 7.89 -6.83
N ASN A 9 5.58 6.65 -6.66
CA ASN A 9 4.79 5.44 -6.84
C ASN A 9 3.66 5.31 -5.81
N TYR A 10 3.86 5.84 -4.61
CA TYR A 10 2.84 5.90 -3.56
C TYR A 10 1.60 6.70 -3.97
N GLY A 11 1.72 7.61 -4.95
CA GLY A 11 0.60 8.37 -5.51
C GLY A 11 -0.03 7.75 -6.76
N LYS A 12 0.38 6.54 -7.17
CA LYS A 12 -0.15 5.86 -8.36
C LYS A 12 -1.32 4.96 -7.96
N LEU A 13 -2.31 4.86 -8.86
CA LEU A 13 -3.57 4.14 -8.62
C LEU A 13 -3.36 2.80 -7.92
N VAL A 14 -2.56 1.91 -8.51
CA VAL A 14 -2.36 0.55 -7.99
C VAL A 14 -1.82 0.57 -6.56
N SER A 15 -0.79 1.38 -6.29
CA SER A 15 -0.21 1.44 -4.94
C SER A 15 -1.23 1.99 -3.93
N GLN A 16 -1.93 3.06 -4.26
CA GLN A 16 -2.93 3.64 -3.36
C GLN A 16 -4.09 2.69 -3.09
N THR A 17 -4.57 1.99 -4.12
CA THR A 17 -5.62 0.98 -4.00
C THR A 17 -5.15 -0.19 -3.15
N MET A 18 -3.95 -0.74 -3.37
CA MET A 18 -3.45 -1.88 -2.60
C MET A 18 -3.29 -1.55 -1.12
N PHE A 19 -2.82 -0.34 -0.79
CA PHE A 19 -2.76 0.11 0.61
C PHE A 19 -4.15 0.27 1.23
N ALA A 20 -5.11 0.85 0.51
CA ALA A 20 -6.48 0.97 0.99
C ALA A 20 -7.11 -0.42 1.21
N LEU A 21 -6.83 -1.37 0.31
CA LEU A 21 -7.32 -2.74 0.44
C LEU A 21 -6.67 -3.48 1.61
N PHE A 22 -5.40 -3.22 1.89
CA PHE A 22 -4.70 -3.82 3.01
C PHE A 22 -5.18 -3.30 4.37
N PHE A 23 -5.50 -2.00 4.48
CA PHE A 23 -5.79 -1.36 5.77
C PHE A 23 -7.28 -1.20 6.10
N ASP A 24 -8.17 -1.02 5.12
CA ASP A 24 -9.60 -0.75 5.38
C ASP A 24 -10.52 -1.21 4.24
N SER A 25 -10.28 -2.40 3.66
CA SER A 25 -11.18 -2.91 2.61
C SER A 25 -12.54 -3.33 3.14
N SER A 26 -12.69 -3.63 4.43
CA SER A 26 -14.01 -3.96 4.98
C SER A 26 -14.99 -2.79 4.80
N THR A 27 -14.51 -1.55 4.87
CA THR A 27 -15.29 -0.34 4.59
C THR A 27 -15.35 -0.02 3.09
N PHE A 28 -14.21 0.04 2.41
CA PHE A 28 -14.14 0.58 1.04
C PHE A 28 -14.36 -0.45 -0.08
N ALA A 29 -14.18 -1.75 0.22
CA ALA A 29 -14.37 -2.84 -0.72
C ALA A 29 -15.02 -4.08 -0.05
N PRO A 30 -16.19 -3.93 0.60
CA PRO A 30 -16.83 -5.02 1.37
C PRO A 30 -17.17 -6.25 0.53
N LYS A 31 -17.38 -6.05 -0.78
CA LYS A 31 -17.71 -7.11 -1.75
C LYS A 31 -16.48 -7.82 -2.32
N CYS A 32 -15.27 -7.34 -2.01
CA CYS A 32 -14.04 -8.00 -2.44
C CYS A 32 -13.73 -9.14 -1.48
N VAL A 33 -14.25 -10.33 -1.83
CA VAL A 33 -14.14 -11.55 -1.05
C VAL A 33 -13.27 -12.55 -1.80
N ILE A 34 -12.27 -13.10 -1.11
CA ILE A 34 -11.36 -14.13 -1.61
C ILE A 34 -11.42 -15.29 -0.61
N ASP A 35 -11.67 -16.50 -1.09
CA ASP A 35 -11.76 -17.71 -0.27
C ASP A 35 -12.72 -17.58 0.94
N GLY A 36 -13.82 -16.85 0.75
CA GLY A 36 -14.86 -16.67 1.76
C GLY A 36 -14.60 -15.57 2.80
N VAL A 37 -13.45 -14.89 2.76
CA VAL A 37 -13.12 -13.78 3.65
C VAL A 37 -12.91 -12.47 2.89
N ASN A 38 -13.06 -11.33 3.56
CA ASN A 38 -12.78 -10.03 2.95
C ASN A 38 -11.28 -9.92 2.60
N ILE A 39 -10.94 -9.22 1.52
CA ILE A 39 -9.55 -9.11 1.04
C ILE A 39 -8.55 -8.57 2.08
N GLN A 40 -8.98 -7.69 3.00
CA GLN A 40 -8.13 -7.23 4.11
C GLN A 40 -7.70 -8.40 4.98
N GLU A 41 -8.65 -9.22 5.44
CA GLU A 41 -8.35 -10.41 6.23
C GLU A 41 -7.50 -11.41 5.45
N TYR A 42 -7.83 -11.62 4.18
CA TYR A 42 -7.06 -12.48 3.29
C TYR A 42 -5.59 -12.04 3.25
N VAL A 43 -5.30 -10.80 2.84
CA VAL A 43 -3.92 -10.35 2.64
C VAL A 43 -3.17 -10.22 3.96
N GLN A 44 -3.79 -9.67 5.02
CA GLN A 44 -3.15 -9.52 6.32
C GLN A 44 -2.77 -10.88 6.92
N THR A 45 -3.66 -11.87 6.85
CA THR A 45 -3.39 -13.22 7.36
C THR A 45 -2.25 -13.90 6.60
N HIS A 46 -2.22 -13.77 5.27
CA HIS A 46 -1.14 -14.35 4.47
C HIS A 46 0.22 -13.69 4.76
N VAL A 47 0.27 -12.36 4.89
CA VAL A 47 1.50 -11.64 5.27
C VAL A 47 1.95 -12.03 6.68
N ALA A 48 1.02 -12.04 7.65
CA ALA A 48 1.32 -12.44 9.03
C ALA A 48 1.84 -13.87 9.11
N ASN A 49 1.21 -14.81 8.41
CA ASN A 49 1.64 -16.22 8.38
C ASN A 49 3.02 -16.38 7.73
N ALA A 50 3.33 -15.63 6.67
CA ALA A 50 4.65 -15.66 6.04
C ALA A 50 5.75 -15.17 7.01
N VAL A 51 5.48 -14.08 7.73
CA VAL A 51 6.40 -13.55 8.75
C VAL A 51 6.52 -14.51 9.94
N ALA A 52 5.42 -15.06 10.42
CA ALA A 52 5.41 -16.07 11.49
C ALA A 52 6.27 -17.28 11.10
N LYS A 53 6.20 -17.74 9.84
CA LYS A 53 7.04 -18.84 9.36
C LYS A 53 8.52 -18.50 9.40
N LEU A 54 8.90 -17.26 9.08
CA LEU A 54 10.29 -16.81 9.25
C LEU A 54 10.70 -16.81 10.73
N MET A 55 9.86 -16.27 11.61
CA MET A 55 10.11 -16.21 13.05
C MET A 55 10.28 -17.60 13.66
N GLU A 56 9.43 -18.57 13.31
CA GLU A 56 9.55 -19.98 13.75
C GLU A 56 10.90 -20.58 13.38
N ARG A 57 11.43 -20.26 12.18
CA ARG A 57 12.72 -20.80 11.71
C ARG A 57 13.89 -20.14 12.41
N VAL A 58 13.79 -18.85 12.70
CA VAL A 58 14.77 -18.12 13.51
C VAL A 58 14.79 -18.63 14.95
N ALA A 59 13.62 -18.89 15.54
CA ALA A 59 13.50 -19.47 16.88
C ALA A 59 14.06 -20.90 16.97
N ALA A 60 13.90 -21.70 15.90
CA ALA A 60 14.46 -23.05 15.85
C ALA A 60 15.99 -23.07 15.65
N ALA A 61 16.61 -21.94 15.29
CA ALA A 61 18.06 -21.80 15.26
C ALA A 61 18.55 -21.38 16.66
N SER A 62 19.36 -22.23 17.28
CA SER A 62 19.77 -22.11 18.69
C SER A 62 20.59 -20.85 19.02
N ASP A 63 21.13 -20.17 18.01
CA ASP A 63 22.10 -19.08 18.13
C ASP A 63 21.62 -17.76 17.52
N LEU A 64 20.34 -17.66 17.13
CA LEU A 64 19.82 -16.46 16.46
C LEU A 64 18.85 -15.65 17.32
N LEU A 65 17.77 -16.28 17.81
CA LEU A 65 16.63 -15.53 18.36
C LEU A 65 17.00 -14.66 19.56
N ASP A 66 17.68 -15.22 20.56
CA ASP A 66 18.00 -14.54 21.81
C ASP A 66 19.42 -13.92 21.82
N GLU A 67 20.20 -14.13 20.74
CA GLU A 67 21.61 -13.72 20.66
C GLU A 67 21.86 -12.61 19.63
N VAL A 68 21.23 -12.70 18.45
CA VAL A 68 21.51 -11.79 17.31
C VAL A 68 20.32 -10.90 16.97
N VAL A 69 19.10 -11.40 17.13
CA VAL A 69 17.88 -10.67 16.75
C VAL A 69 17.49 -9.68 17.84
N ILE A 70 17.57 -8.38 17.52
CA ILE A 70 17.21 -7.30 18.45
C ILE A 70 15.77 -6.80 18.31
N GLY A 71 15.02 -7.30 17.32
CA GLY A 71 13.64 -6.90 17.11
C GLY A 71 13.10 -7.26 15.73
N TRP A 72 11.79 -7.04 15.56
CA TRP A 72 11.05 -7.32 14.34
C TRP A 72 10.33 -6.07 13.85
N ASN A 73 10.51 -5.73 12.57
CA ASN A 73 9.75 -4.67 11.94
C ASN A 73 8.56 -5.28 11.17
N SER A 74 7.34 -4.88 11.51
CA SER A 74 6.12 -5.44 10.94
C SER A 74 5.90 -5.05 9.48
N MET A 75 6.19 -3.80 9.11
CA MET A 75 6.07 -3.32 7.74
C MET A 75 6.96 -2.11 7.50
N ASN A 76 7.77 -2.15 6.44
CA ASN A 76 8.51 -0.98 5.99
C ASN A 76 7.63 -0.06 5.14
N GLY A 77 7.67 1.24 5.42
CA GLY A 77 7.03 2.27 4.60
C GLY A 77 5.52 2.08 4.37
N PRO A 78 4.71 1.82 5.42
CA PRO A 78 3.26 1.79 5.26
C PRO A 78 2.75 3.15 4.79
N ALA A 79 1.71 3.13 3.95
CA ALA A 79 1.01 4.34 3.52
C ALA A 79 -0.49 4.15 3.62
N LYS A 80 -1.22 5.24 3.85
CA LYS A 80 -2.68 5.22 3.97
C LYS A 80 -3.43 4.90 2.67
N GLY A 81 -2.72 4.91 1.53
CA GLY A 81 -3.35 4.80 0.21
C GLY A 81 -4.38 5.91 -0.01
N LEU A 82 -5.64 5.52 -0.29
CA LEU A 82 -6.78 6.42 -0.46
C LEU A 82 -7.60 6.67 0.81
N ILE A 83 -7.21 6.09 1.94
CA ILE A 83 -7.94 6.27 3.20
C ILE A 83 -7.79 7.72 3.68
N SER A 84 -8.90 8.31 4.15
CA SER A 84 -8.96 9.70 4.64
C SER A 84 -8.50 10.74 3.60
N TRP A 85 -8.97 10.59 2.36
CA TRP A 85 -8.90 11.65 1.35
C TRP A 85 -10.25 12.36 1.27
N ASP A 86 -10.27 13.66 1.59
CA ASP A 86 -11.50 14.45 1.63
C ASP A 86 -11.97 14.88 0.22
N ASP A 87 -11.01 15.20 -0.67
CA ASP A 87 -11.29 15.58 -2.06
C ASP A 87 -10.32 14.87 -3.01
N LEU A 88 -10.88 14.07 -3.92
CA LEU A 88 -10.14 13.33 -4.95
C LEU A 88 -9.77 14.18 -6.18
N ASN A 89 -10.26 15.42 -6.27
CA ASN A 89 -9.91 16.41 -7.29
C ASN A 89 -8.81 17.37 -6.83
N ALA A 90 -8.34 17.24 -5.59
CA ALA A 90 -7.28 18.07 -5.05
C ALA A 90 -5.99 17.27 -4.86
N TYR A 91 -4.86 17.96 -4.92
CA TYR A 91 -3.61 17.40 -4.44
C TYR A 91 -3.64 17.36 -2.91
N PRO A 92 -3.09 16.30 -2.29
CA PRO A 92 -3.05 16.24 -0.85
C PRO A 92 -2.09 17.31 -0.34
N GLN A 93 -2.53 18.07 0.66
CA GLN A 93 -1.74 19.15 1.26
C GLN A 93 -0.97 18.66 2.49
N GLN A 94 -1.33 17.50 3.04
CA GLN A 94 -0.67 16.91 4.20
C GLN A 94 0.76 16.44 3.83
N GLN A 95 1.74 16.82 4.64
CA GLN A 95 3.13 16.39 4.48
C GLN A 95 3.25 14.85 4.53
N GLY A 96 4.05 14.28 3.62
CA GLY A 96 4.27 12.82 3.53
C GLY A 96 3.19 12.02 2.77
N SER A 97 2.13 12.67 2.29
CA SER A 97 1.04 12.00 1.55
C SER A 97 1.43 11.56 0.13
N THR A 98 1.97 12.46 -0.68
CA THR A 98 2.50 12.16 -2.03
C THR A 98 3.65 13.09 -2.37
N PHE A 99 4.77 12.53 -2.85
CA PHE A 99 5.85 13.32 -3.42
C PHE A 99 5.52 13.71 -4.86
N LYS A 100 5.67 14.99 -5.21
CA LYS A 100 5.40 15.53 -6.54
C LYS A 100 6.71 15.74 -7.30
N LYS A 101 6.92 14.96 -8.36
CA LYS A 101 8.06 15.12 -9.27
C LYS A 101 7.75 14.49 -10.63
N GLY A 102 7.92 15.27 -11.69
CA GLY A 102 7.46 14.87 -13.02
C GLY A 102 5.94 14.78 -13.06
N THR A 103 5.37 14.02 -13.99
CA THR A 103 3.91 14.00 -14.17
C THR A 103 3.14 13.57 -12.91
N VAL A 104 2.34 14.49 -12.39
CA VAL A 104 1.49 14.35 -11.19
C VAL A 104 0.02 14.29 -11.57
N ARG A 105 -0.81 13.76 -10.66
CA ARG A 105 -2.23 13.50 -10.91
C ARG A 105 -3.04 13.70 -9.65
N PHE A 106 -4.27 14.17 -9.81
CA PHE A 106 -5.28 13.99 -8.78
C PHE A 106 -5.67 12.51 -8.67
N PRO A 107 -6.07 12.02 -7.47
CA PRO A 107 -6.55 10.66 -7.30
C PRO A 107 -7.63 10.27 -8.31
N VAL A 108 -8.60 11.15 -8.57
CA VAL A 108 -9.68 10.90 -9.53
C VAL A 108 -9.14 10.68 -10.96
N GLN A 109 -8.10 11.41 -11.36
CA GLN A 109 -7.47 11.23 -12.67
C GLN A 109 -6.77 9.87 -12.76
N SER A 110 -6.17 9.40 -11.66
CA SER A 110 -5.60 8.06 -11.58
C SER A 110 -6.66 6.98 -11.83
N PHE A 111 -7.86 7.09 -11.26
CA PHE A 111 -8.97 6.18 -11.56
C PHE A 111 -9.40 6.21 -13.03
N ARG A 112 -9.59 7.40 -13.59
CA ARG A 112 -9.99 7.59 -15.00
C ARG A 112 -8.97 6.98 -15.96
N LEU A 113 -7.68 7.21 -15.71
CA LEU A 113 -6.60 6.58 -16.48
C LEU A 113 -6.59 5.06 -16.34
N GLY A 114 -6.87 4.52 -15.14
CA GLY A 114 -7.02 3.08 -14.92
C GLY A 114 -8.17 2.46 -15.71
N MET A 115 -9.21 3.25 -16.01
CA MET A 115 -10.32 2.86 -16.90
C MET A 115 -10.04 3.15 -18.39
N GLY A 116 -8.83 3.57 -18.75
CA GLY A 116 -8.46 3.89 -20.14
C GLY A 116 -8.97 5.24 -20.64
N GLN A 117 -9.45 6.12 -19.76
CA GLN A 117 -9.89 7.47 -20.14
C GLN A 117 -8.69 8.42 -20.21
N VAL A 118 -8.55 9.11 -21.34
CA VAL A 118 -7.49 10.12 -21.55
C VAL A 118 -7.64 11.25 -20.53
N GLN A 119 -6.53 11.69 -19.92
CA GLN A 119 -6.48 12.81 -18.97
C GLN A 119 -5.30 13.73 -19.29
N THR A 120 -5.49 15.03 -19.09
CA THR A 120 -4.40 16.02 -19.06
C THR A 120 -3.85 16.12 -17.65
N LEU A 121 -2.53 16.05 -17.52
CA LEU A 121 -1.84 15.95 -16.23
C LEU A 121 -0.85 17.09 -16.04
N ASP A 122 -0.65 17.53 -14.80
CA ASP A 122 0.37 18.51 -14.46
C ASP A 122 1.75 17.85 -14.31
N ASN A 123 2.82 18.66 -14.21
CA ASN A 123 4.20 18.21 -14.03
C ASN A 123 4.83 18.76 -12.75
#